data_AF-A0A968S4Q1-F1
#
_entry.id   AF-A0A968S4Q1-F1
#
_cell.length_a   1.000
_cell.length_b   1.000
_cell.length_c   1.000
_cell.angle_alpha   90.00
_cell.angle_beta   90.00
_cell.angle_gamma   90.00
#
_symmetry.space_group_name_H-M   'P 1'
#
loop_
_entity.id
_entity.type
_entity.pdbx_description
1 polymer ?
#
loop_
_entity_poly.entity_id
_entity_poly.type
_entity_poly.pdbx_seq_one_letter_code
_entity_poly.pdbx_strand_id
1 'polypeptide(L)'
;MTNTLNELAIADFLLFGSHTWLDKSITPFADIQKLPPASSLSWSGGELVIKPYWDFPLEVPLLKYKNDQDYIEHFRTVFKICVQDRLRCDRAVIAMSGGMDSTAVAATACQLVGEGASSTQLQAVTAVYDHIHPDRERYFAGLVAKKLELPIDYFVCDNYALLQPPCPPVEPSENYTPIQGVDLARRMASYSPVLLTGDCADNLLCLPPSPTIFSRLRQKNLLAIVQEALQLKLRHNIRLSLGTGLIAKFRGRSRQNSDAPAYAFPSWLNPSFTERLQLRERWQQVWSWHPSPLNQRHPAVHRWMVFPNWYRESEYLDETKSHALENRDPFLDLRLIELILAISPYPWLFRKYLIRRAMQEVLPDPVVQRPKTPLGNLQDSLVRRAGTDWLDRWKPVPELSAYIVSHEIPKITSAEIGSEGIYTGLRPLLLNLWLVHLNNTIS
;
A
#
# COMPACT_ATOMS: atom_id res chain seq x y z
N MET A 1 -9.48 -31.92 -7.84
CA MET A 1 -9.55 -30.80 -6.89
C MET A 1 -11.02 -30.47 -6.73
N THR A 2 -11.55 -30.37 -5.50
CA THR A 2 -12.95 -29.98 -5.36
C THR A 2 -13.07 -28.48 -5.62
N ASN A 3 -14.10 -28.04 -6.33
CA ASN A 3 -14.39 -26.61 -6.54
C ASN A 3 -15.03 -25.97 -5.29
N THR A 4 -14.71 -26.52 -4.10
CA THR A 4 -15.28 -26.08 -2.84
C THR A 4 -14.64 -24.76 -2.45
N LEU A 5 -15.46 -23.73 -2.29
CA LEU A 5 -15.00 -22.41 -1.87
C LEU A 5 -14.68 -22.39 -0.38
N ASN A 6 -13.62 -21.68 -0.01
CA ASN A 6 -13.30 -21.38 1.37
C ASN A 6 -14.14 -20.18 1.84
N GLU A 7 -15.19 -20.45 2.59
CA GLU A 7 -16.12 -19.42 3.03
C GLU A 7 -15.46 -18.34 3.93
N LEU A 8 -14.42 -18.67 4.69
CA LEU A 8 -13.67 -17.69 5.48
C LEU A 8 -12.88 -16.74 4.58
N ALA A 9 -12.30 -17.24 3.50
CA ALA A 9 -11.61 -16.40 2.52
C ALA A 9 -12.58 -15.45 1.80
N ILE A 10 -13.76 -15.96 1.41
CA ILE A 10 -14.82 -15.13 0.83
C ILE A 10 -15.30 -14.07 1.84
N ALA A 11 -15.48 -14.45 3.11
CA ALA A 11 -15.86 -13.52 4.17
C ALA A 11 -14.83 -12.39 4.35
N ASP A 12 -13.55 -12.73 4.44
CA ASP A 12 -12.47 -11.76 4.62
C ASP A 12 -12.35 -10.83 3.40
N PHE A 13 -12.53 -11.35 2.17
CA PHE A 13 -12.64 -10.52 0.98
C PHE A 13 -13.79 -9.51 1.08
N LEU A 14 -15.00 -9.96 1.42
CA LEU A 14 -16.17 -9.06 1.56
C LEU A 14 -15.97 -8.05 2.69
N LEU A 15 -15.32 -8.45 3.78
CA LEU A 15 -15.06 -7.60 4.92
C LEU A 15 -13.92 -6.61 4.70
N PHE A 16 -12.88 -6.94 3.94
CA PHE A 16 -11.62 -6.18 3.91
C PHE A 16 -11.01 -5.96 2.51
N GLY A 17 -11.67 -6.39 1.44
CA GLY A 17 -11.20 -6.23 0.06
C GLY A 17 -10.06 -7.19 -0.35
N SER A 18 -9.69 -8.12 0.54
CA SER A 18 -8.78 -9.26 0.30
C SER A 18 -9.00 -10.33 1.37
N HIS A 19 -8.77 -11.60 1.04
CA HIS A 19 -8.88 -12.72 1.97
C HIS A 19 -7.67 -12.85 2.92
N THR A 20 -6.54 -12.18 2.63
CA THR A 20 -5.26 -12.40 3.35
C THR A 20 -5.09 -11.62 4.65
N TRP A 21 -6.12 -10.87 5.09
CA TRP A 21 -6.00 -9.91 6.20
C TRP A 21 -5.71 -10.57 7.56
N LEU A 22 -6.34 -11.72 7.83
CA LEU A 22 -6.23 -12.43 9.12
C LEU A 22 -5.37 -13.69 9.03
N ASP A 23 -5.51 -14.45 7.94
CA ASP A 23 -4.72 -15.65 7.66
C ASP A 23 -4.09 -15.53 6.27
N LYS A 24 -2.76 -15.67 6.20
CA LYS A 24 -1.99 -15.53 4.96
C LYS A 24 -1.91 -16.83 4.17
N SER A 25 -2.32 -17.95 4.78
CA SER A 25 -2.25 -19.28 4.18
C SER A 25 -3.53 -19.67 3.46
N ILE A 26 -4.66 -19.01 3.74
CA ILE A 26 -5.92 -19.35 3.08
C ILE A 26 -5.96 -18.81 1.65
N THR A 27 -6.70 -19.51 0.79
CA THR A 27 -7.08 -19.04 -0.55
C THR A 27 -8.60 -19.09 -0.68
N PRO A 28 -9.19 -18.53 -1.75
CA PRO A 28 -10.61 -18.70 -2.04
C PRO A 28 -11.07 -20.15 -2.21
N PHE A 29 -10.15 -21.11 -2.37
CA PHE A 29 -10.43 -22.53 -2.54
C PHE A 29 -10.11 -23.31 -1.25
N ALA A 30 -11.04 -24.14 -0.79
CA ALA A 30 -10.91 -24.84 0.49
C ALA A 30 -9.73 -25.84 0.54
N ASP A 31 -9.41 -26.46 -0.60
CA ASP A 31 -8.35 -27.46 -0.72
C ASP A 31 -6.97 -26.86 -1.03
N ILE A 32 -6.87 -25.54 -1.23
CA ILE A 32 -5.63 -24.87 -1.65
C ILE A 32 -5.17 -23.90 -0.56
N GLN A 33 -3.92 -24.03 -0.15
CA GLN A 33 -3.28 -23.16 0.84
C GLN A 33 -1.98 -22.56 0.29
N LYS A 34 -1.72 -21.30 0.64
CA LYS A 34 -0.46 -20.61 0.37
C LYS A 34 0.56 -20.94 1.47
N LEU A 35 1.81 -21.17 1.09
CA LEU A 35 2.92 -21.25 2.05
C LEU A 35 3.09 -19.86 2.69
N PRO A 36 3.01 -19.72 4.03
CA PRO A 36 3.23 -18.43 4.66
C PRO A 36 4.60 -17.83 4.29
N PRO A 37 4.71 -16.50 4.17
CA PRO A 37 5.98 -15.85 3.89
C PRO A 37 7.01 -16.18 4.99
N ALA A 38 8.29 -16.10 4.63
CA ALA A 38 9.41 -16.40 5.53
C ALA A 38 9.38 -17.82 6.15
N SER A 39 8.74 -18.77 5.46
CA SER A 39 8.65 -20.17 5.88
C SER A 39 9.17 -21.12 4.82
N SER A 40 9.65 -22.28 5.28
CA SER A 40 10.05 -23.42 4.45
C SER A 40 9.06 -24.56 4.63
N LEU A 41 8.83 -25.33 3.56
CA LEU A 41 7.96 -26.49 3.55
C LEU A 41 8.79 -27.72 3.17
N SER A 42 8.73 -28.75 4.00
CA SER A 42 9.32 -30.06 3.71
C SER A 42 8.24 -31.13 3.77
N TRP A 43 8.21 -32.01 2.77
CA TRP A 43 7.33 -33.17 2.73
C TRP A 43 8.15 -34.45 2.63
N SER A 44 8.05 -35.33 3.63
CA SER A 44 8.79 -36.60 3.67
C SER A 44 8.03 -37.66 4.45
N GLY A 45 7.93 -38.87 3.93
CA GLY A 45 7.28 -40.00 4.64
C GLY A 45 5.79 -39.78 4.94
N GLY A 46 5.10 -38.90 4.18
CA GLY A 46 3.71 -38.53 4.43
C GLY A 46 3.52 -37.39 5.45
N GLU A 47 4.59 -36.91 6.08
CA GLU A 47 4.56 -35.78 7.00
C GLU A 47 4.84 -34.47 6.26
N LEU A 48 3.98 -33.47 6.47
CA LEU A 48 4.16 -32.10 6.00
C LEU A 48 4.63 -31.24 7.17
N VAL A 49 5.81 -30.64 7.05
CA VAL A 49 6.39 -29.78 8.09
C VAL A 49 6.64 -28.40 7.51
N ILE A 50 6.03 -27.38 8.11
CA ILE A 50 6.24 -25.97 7.78
C ILE A 50 7.05 -25.33 8.92
N LYS A 51 8.21 -24.74 8.60
CA LYS A 51 9.09 -24.08 9.57
C LYS A 51 9.40 -22.64 9.15
N PRO A 52 9.06 -21.63 9.97
CA PRO A 52 9.53 -20.27 9.72
C PRO A 52 11.05 -20.22 9.83
N TYR A 53 11.72 -19.56 8.89
CA TYR A 53 13.18 -19.38 8.88
C TYR A 53 13.59 -17.93 9.20
N TRP A 54 12.66 -16.99 9.17
CA TRP A 54 12.90 -15.58 9.46
C TRP A 54 11.67 -14.95 10.10
N ASP A 55 11.90 -13.96 10.96
CA ASP A 55 10.87 -13.11 11.54
C ASP A 55 11.33 -11.65 11.57
N PHE A 56 10.39 -10.73 11.62
CA PHE A 56 10.67 -9.30 11.58
C PHE A 56 11.42 -8.85 12.85
N PRO A 57 12.55 -8.12 12.74
CA PRO A 57 13.35 -7.76 13.90
C PRO A 57 12.58 -6.84 14.85
N LEU A 58 12.36 -7.32 16.09
CA LEU A 58 11.64 -6.59 17.14
C LEU A 58 12.56 -5.66 17.95
N GLU A 59 13.85 -5.95 18.01
CA GLU A 59 14.80 -5.21 18.85
C GLU A 59 16.00 -4.73 18.02
N VAL A 60 15.93 -3.48 17.58
CA VAL A 60 17.06 -2.80 16.90
C VAL A 60 17.64 -1.73 17.83
N PRO A 61 18.96 -1.76 18.12
CA PRO A 61 19.61 -0.73 18.94
C PRO A 61 19.37 0.67 18.39
N LEU A 62 19.21 1.64 19.29
CA LEU A 62 18.99 3.03 18.90
C LEU A 62 20.28 3.63 18.35
N LEU A 63 20.28 3.97 17.07
CA LEU A 63 21.37 4.67 16.40
C LEU A 63 21.31 6.16 16.72
N LYS A 64 22.40 6.70 17.28
CA LYS A 64 22.54 8.12 17.60
C LYS A 64 23.81 8.69 16.99
N TYR A 65 23.64 9.59 16.01
CA TYR A 65 24.72 10.45 15.55
C TYR A 65 24.77 11.77 16.29
N LYS A 66 25.95 12.40 16.26
CA LYS A 66 26.17 13.74 16.79
C LYS A 66 25.56 14.81 15.91
N ASN A 67 25.66 14.64 14.58
CA ASN A 67 25.19 15.62 13.60
C ASN A 67 24.00 15.08 12.82
N ASP A 68 23.10 15.99 12.44
CA ASP A 68 21.95 15.64 11.60
C ASP A 68 22.36 15.14 10.21
N GLN A 69 23.45 15.68 9.67
CA GLN A 69 23.94 15.32 8.34
C GLN A 69 24.38 13.84 8.29
N ASP A 70 24.90 13.29 9.39
CA ASP A 70 25.36 11.90 9.45
C ASP A 70 24.19 10.93 9.24
N TYR A 71 22.98 11.25 9.72
CA TYR A 71 21.78 10.44 9.45
C TYR A 71 21.41 10.46 7.96
N ILE A 72 21.52 11.62 7.33
CA ILE A 72 21.18 11.82 5.91
C ILE A 72 22.18 11.08 5.03
N GLU A 73 23.48 11.20 5.31
CA GLU A 73 24.54 10.49 4.56
C GLU A 73 24.48 8.97 4.75
N HIS A 74 24.20 8.51 5.97
CA HIS A 74 24.01 7.08 6.20
C HIS A 74 22.80 6.54 5.44
N PHE A 75 21.68 7.26 5.44
CA PHE A 75 20.51 6.91 4.62
C PHE A 75 20.85 6.89 3.13
N ARG A 76 21.53 7.92 2.60
CA ARG A 76 21.97 7.97 1.19
C ARG A 76 22.83 6.76 0.84
N THR A 77 23.78 6.42 1.70
CA THR A 77 24.69 5.29 1.49
C THR A 77 23.94 3.97 1.43
N VAL A 78 23.10 3.69 2.43
CA VAL A 78 22.30 2.44 2.47
C VAL A 78 21.33 2.38 1.31
N PHE A 79 20.60 3.47 1.03
CA PHE A 79 19.63 3.54 -0.06
C PHE A 79 20.30 3.36 -1.43
N LYS A 80 21.47 3.96 -1.64
CA LYS A 80 22.27 3.76 -2.86
C LYS A 80 22.64 2.29 -3.07
N ILE A 81 23.09 1.61 -2.02
CA ILE A 81 23.39 0.17 -2.07
C ILE A 81 22.12 -0.63 -2.40
N CYS A 82 20.99 -0.29 -1.77
CA CYS A 82 19.71 -0.96 -2.01
C CYS A 82 19.31 -0.84 -3.48
N VAL A 83 19.37 0.36 -4.07
CA VAL A 83 19.07 0.59 -5.49
C VAL A 83 20.08 -0.12 -6.40
N GLN A 84 21.37 -0.04 -6.09
CA GLN A 84 22.43 -0.69 -6.87
C GLN A 84 22.24 -2.20 -6.97
N ASP A 85 21.87 -2.86 -5.86
CA ASP A 85 21.63 -4.30 -5.86
C ASP A 85 20.44 -4.71 -6.75
N ARG A 86 19.44 -3.82 -6.93
CA ARG A 86 18.32 -4.04 -7.84
C ARG A 86 18.66 -3.76 -9.31
N LEU A 87 19.74 -3.04 -9.60
CA LEU A 87 20.19 -2.67 -10.95
C LEU A 87 21.17 -3.69 -11.57
N ARG A 88 21.19 -4.94 -11.08
CA ARG A 88 21.97 -6.03 -11.69
C ARG A 88 21.23 -6.60 -12.91
N CYS A 89 21.11 -5.79 -13.96
CA CYS A 89 20.40 -6.09 -15.21
C CYS A 89 20.80 -5.10 -16.32
N ASP A 90 20.59 -5.49 -17.58
CA ASP A 90 20.93 -4.63 -18.73
C ASP A 90 19.95 -3.46 -18.91
N ARG A 91 18.68 -3.67 -18.58
CA ARG A 91 17.59 -2.70 -18.77
C ARG A 91 16.69 -2.72 -17.55
N ALA A 92 16.19 -1.58 -17.12
CA ALA A 92 15.18 -1.48 -16.06
C ALA A 92 14.15 -0.41 -16.39
N VAL A 93 12.88 -0.71 -16.08
CA VAL A 93 11.80 0.27 -16.13
C VAL A 93 11.48 0.75 -14.71
N ILE A 94 11.16 2.03 -14.56
CA ILE A 94 10.88 2.66 -13.26
C ILE A 94 9.46 3.21 -13.28
N ALA A 95 8.60 2.73 -12.38
CA ALA A 95 7.26 3.30 -12.18
C ALA A 95 7.37 4.64 -11.42
N MET A 96 7.28 5.77 -12.13
CA MET A 96 7.66 7.10 -11.61
C MET A 96 6.51 8.14 -11.61
N SER A 97 5.63 8.08 -10.61
CA SER A 97 4.45 8.97 -10.41
C SER A 97 4.73 10.44 -10.03
N GLY A 98 5.99 10.89 -10.06
CA GLY A 98 6.37 12.24 -9.61
C GLY A 98 6.21 12.46 -8.09
N GLY A 99 5.95 11.40 -7.32
CA GLY A 99 5.99 11.39 -5.86
C GLY A 99 7.42 11.25 -5.34
N MET A 100 7.64 11.58 -4.06
CA MET A 100 8.98 11.54 -3.43
C MET A 100 9.68 10.18 -3.57
N ASP A 101 8.94 9.08 -3.46
CA ASP A 101 9.53 7.75 -3.27
C ASP A 101 10.08 7.18 -4.57
N SER A 102 9.22 7.09 -5.60
CA SER A 102 9.61 6.62 -6.93
C SER A 102 10.62 7.53 -7.60
N THR A 103 10.54 8.84 -7.37
CA THR A 103 11.52 9.79 -7.91
C THR A 103 12.87 9.71 -7.19
N ALA A 104 12.90 9.36 -5.91
CA ALA A 104 14.15 9.07 -5.20
C ALA A 104 14.85 7.82 -5.75
N VAL A 105 14.08 6.77 -6.07
CA VAL A 105 14.60 5.58 -6.75
C VAL A 105 15.16 5.95 -8.13
N ALA A 106 14.41 6.69 -8.94
CA ALA A 106 14.84 7.14 -10.26
C ALA A 106 16.13 7.98 -10.20
N ALA A 107 16.20 8.95 -9.28
CA ALA A 107 17.37 9.80 -9.11
C ALA A 107 18.61 9.00 -8.70
N THR A 108 18.47 8.09 -7.74
CA THR A 108 19.57 7.25 -7.26
C THR A 108 20.04 6.28 -8.35
N ALA A 109 19.11 5.72 -9.14
CA ALA A 109 19.43 4.88 -10.28
C ALA A 109 20.20 5.65 -11.36
N CYS A 110 19.75 6.85 -11.73
CA CYS A 110 20.44 7.71 -12.69
C CYS A 110 21.84 8.10 -12.21
N GLN A 111 21.99 8.40 -10.92
CA GLN A 111 23.30 8.69 -10.32
C GLN A 111 24.24 7.49 -10.45
N LEU A 112 23.79 6.27 -10.13
CA LEU A 112 24.61 5.05 -10.25
C LEU A 112 25.06 4.79 -11.69
N VAL A 113 24.19 5.05 -12.67
CA VAL A 113 24.53 4.96 -14.10
C VAL A 113 25.53 6.03 -14.51
N GLY A 114 25.32 7.29 -14.12
CA GLY A 114 26.22 8.41 -14.43
C GLY A 114 27.61 8.28 -13.82
N GLU A 115 27.72 7.62 -12.66
CA GLU A 115 29.00 7.30 -12.01
C GLU A 115 29.71 6.06 -12.60
N GLY A 116 29.07 5.33 -13.53
CA GLY A 116 29.59 4.08 -14.08
C GLY A 116 29.51 2.89 -13.11
N ALA A 117 28.80 3.02 -11.99
CA ALA A 117 28.57 1.94 -11.03
C ALA A 117 27.51 0.92 -11.50
N SER A 118 26.74 1.28 -12.52
CA SER A 118 25.84 0.41 -13.28
C SER A 118 25.85 0.81 -14.75
N SER A 119 25.71 -0.17 -15.66
CA SER A 119 25.49 0.04 -17.09
C SER A 119 24.04 -0.12 -17.53
N THR A 120 23.10 -0.23 -16.57
CA THR A 120 21.67 -0.44 -16.86
C THR A 120 21.07 0.73 -17.64
N GLN A 121 20.35 0.42 -18.72
CA GLN A 121 19.52 1.39 -19.42
C GLN A 121 18.21 1.62 -18.66
N LEU A 122 17.90 2.88 -18.36
CA LEU A 122 16.74 3.25 -17.55
C LEU A 122 15.63 3.87 -18.41
N GLN A 123 14.39 3.46 -18.16
CA GLN A 123 13.18 4.04 -18.74
C GLN A 123 12.17 4.34 -17.63
N ALA A 124 11.65 5.55 -17.56
CA ALA A 124 10.52 5.86 -16.68
C ALA A 124 9.18 5.61 -17.38
N VAL A 125 8.20 5.12 -16.62
CA VAL A 125 6.80 5.02 -17.03
C VAL A 125 5.94 5.56 -15.91
N THR A 126 4.89 6.32 -16.23
CA THR A 126 3.90 6.78 -15.25
C THR A 126 2.49 6.65 -15.81
N ALA A 127 1.57 6.15 -14.99
CA ALA A 127 0.14 6.31 -15.24
C ALA A 127 -0.24 7.77 -14.99
N VAL A 128 -1.18 8.33 -15.75
CA VAL A 128 -1.70 9.70 -15.59
C VAL A 128 -3.18 9.75 -15.92
N TYR A 129 -3.90 10.67 -15.28
CA TYR A 129 -5.26 11.05 -15.65
C TYR A 129 -5.29 12.52 -16.07
N ASP A 130 -5.59 12.79 -17.34
CA ASP A 130 -5.58 14.14 -17.90
C ASP A 130 -6.93 14.87 -17.74
N HIS A 131 -8.03 14.13 -17.60
CA HIS A 131 -9.39 14.68 -17.59
C HIS A 131 -10.25 14.14 -16.44
N ILE A 132 -10.14 12.86 -16.09
CA ILE A 132 -11.04 12.22 -15.12
C ILE A 132 -10.70 12.60 -13.69
N HIS A 133 -9.42 12.77 -13.38
CA HIS A 133 -8.96 13.02 -12.03
C HIS A 133 -7.95 14.18 -12.03
N PRO A 134 -8.11 15.19 -11.16
CA PRO A 134 -7.22 16.35 -11.13
C PRO A 134 -5.89 16.01 -10.43
N ASP A 135 -5.16 15.02 -10.94
CA ASP A 135 -3.78 14.79 -10.52
C ASP A 135 -2.82 15.75 -11.24
N ARG A 136 -1.62 15.84 -10.70
CA ARG A 136 -0.51 16.59 -11.30
C ARG A 136 0.69 15.68 -11.54
N GLU A 137 0.46 14.37 -11.64
CA GLU A 137 1.53 13.38 -11.78
C GLU A 137 2.34 13.66 -13.03
N ARG A 138 1.67 13.92 -14.17
CA ARG A 138 2.32 14.32 -15.42
C ARG A 138 3.31 15.47 -15.23
N TYR A 139 2.89 16.52 -14.53
CA TYR A 139 3.72 17.71 -14.29
C TYR A 139 4.94 17.38 -13.42
N PHE A 140 4.75 16.72 -12.27
CA PHE A 140 5.85 16.45 -11.34
C PHE A 140 6.80 15.38 -11.88
N ALA A 141 6.29 14.31 -12.49
CA ALA A 141 7.11 13.28 -13.12
C ALA A 141 7.92 13.88 -14.28
N GLY A 142 7.33 14.77 -15.09
CA GLY A 142 8.02 15.49 -16.16
C GLY A 142 9.14 16.41 -15.67
N LEU A 143 8.96 17.09 -14.53
CA LEU A 143 10.04 17.88 -13.92
C LEU A 143 11.25 17.02 -13.55
N VAL A 144 11.01 15.84 -12.97
CA VAL A 144 12.07 14.91 -12.58
C VAL A 144 12.74 14.31 -13.81
N ALA A 145 11.95 13.81 -14.77
CA ALA A 145 12.45 13.25 -16.03
C ALA A 145 13.36 14.25 -16.76
N LYS A 146 12.94 15.52 -16.86
CA LYS A 146 13.76 16.59 -17.46
C LYS A 146 15.05 16.85 -16.68
N LYS A 147 14.99 16.89 -15.35
CA LYS A 147 16.16 17.16 -14.49
C LYS A 147 17.20 16.02 -14.54
N LEU A 148 16.73 14.78 -14.64
CA LEU A 148 17.57 13.59 -14.68
C LEU A 148 17.97 13.16 -16.11
N GLU A 149 17.48 13.86 -17.13
CA GLU A 149 17.62 13.45 -18.54
C GLU A 149 17.14 12.01 -18.80
N LEU A 150 16.12 11.58 -18.04
CA LEU A 150 15.56 10.25 -18.07
C LEU A 150 14.36 10.22 -19.05
N PRO A 151 14.33 9.34 -20.05
CA PRO A 151 13.15 9.18 -20.90
C PRO A 151 11.95 8.75 -20.07
N ILE A 152 10.78 9.33 -20.35
CA ILE A 152 9.53 9.04 -19.65
C ILE A 152 8.40 8.78 -20.64
N ASP A 153 7.69 7.68 -20.41
CA ASP A 153 6.44 7.34 -21.10
C ASP A 153 5.24 7.64 -20.19
N TYR A 154 4.22 8.30 -20.75
CA TYR A 154 3.01 8.67 -20.04
C TYR A 154 1.85 7.78 -20.50
N PHE A 155 1.43 6.88 -19.63
CA PHE A 155 0.31 5.98 -19.87
C PHE A 155 -1.00 6.65 -19.44
N VAL A 156 -1.74 7.17 -20.43
CA VAL A 156 -2.99 7.92 -20.20
C VAL A 156 -4.13 6.95 -19.86
N CYS A 157 -4.69 7.10 -18.67
CA CYS A 157 -5.63 6.15 -18.09
C CYS A 157 -7.11 6.54 -18.31
N ASP A 158 -7.38 7.73 -18.86
CA ASP A 158 -8.74 8.26 -19.05
C ASP A 158 -9.65 7.38 -19.94
N ASN A 159 -9.06 6.53 -20.78
CA ASN A 159 -9.81 5.67 -21.69
C ASN A 159 -10.26 4.36 -21.06
N TYR A 160 -9.80 4.03 -19.85
CA TYR A 160 -10.22 2.82 -19.16
C TYR A 160 -11.56 3.05 -18.45
N ALA A 161 -12.53 2.19 -18.74
CA ALA A 161 -13.79 2.16 -18.04
C ALA A 161 -13.66 1.30 -16.77
N LEU A 162 -14.37 1.71 -15.70
CA LEU A 162 -14.38 0.96 -14.45
C LEU A 162 -14.91 -0.46 -14.72
N LEU A 163 -14.16 -1.48 -14.32
CA LEU A 163 -14.52 -2.90 -14.49
C LEU A 163 -14.86 -3.33 -15.93
N GLN A 164 -14.42 -2.59 -16.97
CA GLN A 164 -14.71 -2.88 -18.37
C GLN A 164 -13.47 -2.77 -19.28
N PRO A 165 -13.20 -3.77 -20.15
CA PRO A 165 -13.85 -5.10 -20.16
C PRO A 165 -13.59 -5.86 -18.84
N PRO A 166 -14.46 -6.81 -18.45
CA PRO A 166 -14.22 -7.63 -17.27
C PRO A 166 -12.91 -8.40 -17.43
N CYS A 167 -11.98 -8.18 -16.51
CA CYS A 167 -10.72 -8.92 -16.41
C CYS A 167 -10.61 -9.46 -14.97
N PRO A 168 -11.42 -10.47 -14.62
CA PRO A 168 -11.48 -10.99 -13.27
C PRO A 168 -10.12 -11.59 -12.88
N PRO A 169 -9.61 -11.27 -11.67
CA PRO A 169 -8.38 -11.86 -11.13
C PRO A 169 -8.55 -13.36 -10.85
N VAL A 170 -7.45 -14.06 -10.57
CA VAL A 170 -7.48 -15.48 -10.17
C VAL A 170 -8.17 -15.62 -8.80
N GLU A 171 -8.07 -14.59 -7.95
CA GLU A 171 -8.67 -14.52 -6.63
C GLU A 171 -9.46 -13.20 -6.45
N PRO A 172 -10.60 -13.18 -5.74
CA PRO A 172 -11.37 -11.95 -5.54
C PRO A 172 -10.52 -10.80 -4.98
N SER A 173 -10.59 -9.64 -5.62
CA SER A 173 -9.77 -8.46 -5.30
C SER A 173 -10.55 -7.17 -5.47
N GLU A 174 -10.23 -6.19 -4.61
CA GLU A 174 -10.75 -4.81 -4.63
C GLU A 174 -10.08 -3.91 -5.70
N ASN A 175 -9.35 -4.49 -6.66
CA ASN A 175 -8.82 -3.73 -7.79
C ASN A 175 -9.93 -3.50 -8.85
N TYR A 176 -10.28 -2.23 -9.09
CA TYR A 176 -11.44 -1.88 -9.92
C TYR A 176 -11.16 -1.72 -11.41
N THR A 177 -9.90 -1.56 -11.80
CA THR A 177 -9.49 -1.42 -13.20
C THR A 177 -8.37 -2.42 -13.53
N PRO A 178 -8.62 -3.74 -13.36
CA PRO A 178 -7.59 -4.75 -13.54
C PRO A 178 -6.96 -4.70 -14.93
N ILE A 179 -7.76 -4.49 -15.98
CA ILE A 179 -7.27 -4.38 -17.36
C ILE A 179 -6.30 -3.20 -17.58
N GLN A 180 -6.51 -2.07 -16.88
CA GLN A 180 -5.60 -0.93 -16.92
C GLN A 180 -4.23 -1.32 -16.36
N GLY A 181 -4.21 -2.03 -15.22
CA GLY A 181 -2.98 -2.53 -14.60
C GLY A 181 -2.25 -3.51 -15.53
N VAL A 182 -2.99 -4.40 -16.20
CA VAL A 182 -2.46 -5.37 -17.17
C VAL A 182 -1.83 -4.68 -18.36
N ASP A 183 -2.50 -3.70 -18.97
CA ASP A 183 -1.96 -3.01 -20.13
C ASP A 183 -0.80 -2.07 -19.76
N LEU A 184 -0.82 -1.47 -18.56
CA LEU A 184 0.33 -0.74 -18.01
C LEU A 184 1.53 -1.68 -17.81
N ALA A 185 1.30 -2.87 -17.27
CA ALA A 185 2.34 -3.87 -17.08
C ALA A 185 2.93 -4.35 -18.41
N ARG A 186 2.10 -4.65 -19.41
CA ARG A 186 2.56 -4.99 -20.76
C ARG A 186 3.37 -3.86 -21.37
N ARG A 187 2.94 -2.61 -21.17
CA ARG A 187 3.67 -1.42 -21.63
C ARG A 187 5.04 -1.33 -20.97
N MET A 188 5.12 -1.50 -19.65
CA MET A 188 6.39 -1.54 -18.90
C MET A 188 7.28 -2.70 -19.35
N ALA A 189 6.73 -3.90 -19.51
CA ALA A 189 7.45 -5.11 -19.95
C ALA A 189 8.03 -4.98 -21.36
N SER A 190 7.42 -4.17 -22.23
CA SER A 190 7.97 -3.84 -23.55
C SER A 190 9.31 -3.07 -23.48
N TYR A 191 9.58 -2.40 -22.36
CA TYR A 191 10.85 -1.70 -22.12
C TYR A 191 11.87 -2.59 -21.42
N SER A 192 11.46 -3.28 -20.36
CA SER A 192 12.30 -4.21 -19.61
C SER A 192 11.44 -5.20 -18.80
N PRO A 193 11.90 -6.46 -18.62
CA PRO A 193 11.30 -7.36 -17.64
C PRO A 193 11.57 -6.94 -16.19
N VAL A 194 12.52 -6.04 -15.91
CA VAL A 194 12.83 -5.60 -14.54
C VAL A 194 12.15 -4.28 -14.23
N LEU A 195 11.28 -4.27 -13.22
CA LEU A 195 10.56 -3.09 -12.73
C LEU A 195 11.13 -2.63 -11.39
N LEU A 196 11.41 -1.33 -11.27
CA LEU A 196 11.67 -0.65 -10.00
C LEU A 196 10.47 0.20 -9.60
N THR A 197 10.02 0.08 -8.35
CA THR A 197 8.99 0.96 -7.78
C THR A 197 9.48 1.69 -6.54
N GLY A 198 8.65 2.63 -6.07
CA GLY A 198 8.82 3.34 -4.80
C GLY A 198 7.97 2.77 -3.66
N ASP A 199 7.47 1.53 -3.80
CA ASP A 199 6.59 0.90 -2.81
C ASP A 199 7.28 0.75 -1.45
N CYS A 200 6.49 0.55 -0.39
CA CYS A 200 6.92 0.48 1.01
C CYS A 200 7.45 1.79 1.63
N ALA A 201 7.92 2.75 0.84
CA ALA A 201 8.47 4.00 1.35
C ALA A 201 7.48 4.77 2.26
N ASP A 202 6.19 4.81 1.93
CA ASP A 202 5.17 5.44 2.78
C ASP A 202 5.07 4.76 4.16
N ASN A 203 5.11 3.44 4.21
CA ASN A 203 4.99 2.67 5.44
C ASN A 203 6.22 2.79 6.34
N LEU A 204 7.40 3.00 5.75
CA LEU A 204 8.66 3.19 6.46
C LEU A 204 8.91 4.65 6.89
N LEU A 205 8.61 5.61 6.00
CA LEU A 205 9.09 6.98 6.09
C LEU A 205 7.99 8.02 6.34
N CYS A 206 6.73 7.61 6.46
CA CYS A 206 5.61 8.52 6.71
C CYS A 206 4.86 8.16 8.02
N LEU A 207 5.50 8.44 9.16
CA LEU A 207 4.85 8.25 10.45
C LEU A 207 3.96 9.45 10.83
N PRO A 208 2.70 9.19 11.28
CA PRO A 208 1.81 10.25 11.76
C PRO A 208 2.32 10.83 13.10
N PRO A 209 1.95 12.09 13.44
CA PRO A 209 2.40 12.80 14.64
C PRO A 209 2.05 12.11 15.97
N SER A 210 1.07 11.20 15.99
CA SER A 210 0.33 10.81 17.21
C SER A 210 0.83 9.59 18.00
N PRO A 211 1.47 8.53 17.45
CA PRO A 211 1.71 7.34 18.28
C PRO A 211 2.79 7.56 19.35
N THR A 212 3.81 8.38 19.06
CA THR A 212 5.05 8.43 19.84
C THR A 212 5.02 9.40 21.01
N ILE A 213 4.38 10.57 20.87
CA ILE A 213 4.22 11.53 21.98
C ILE A 213 3.28 10.95 23.04
N PHE A 214 2.19 10.30 22.60
CA PHE A 214 1.19 9.70 23.49
C PHE A 214 1.70 8.41 24.16
N SER A 215 2.51 7.59 23.48
CA SER A 215 3.17 6.44 24.11
C SER A 215 4.19 6.88 25.17
N ARG A 216 4.95 7.96 24.93
CA ARG A 216 5.92 8.51 25.90
C ARG A 216 5.30 9.25 27.07
N LEU A 217 4.13 9.87 26.88
CA LEU A 217 3.32 10.41 27.98
C LEU A 217 2.91 9.29 28.96
N ARG A 218 2.61 8.08 28.46
CA ARG A 218 2.35 6.89 29.30
C ARG A 218 3.61 6.40 30.04
N GLN A 219 4.79 6.62 29.46
CA GLN A 219 6.09 6.25 30.05
C GLN A 219 6.67 7.31 31.01
N LYS A 220 5.96 8.42 31.26
CA LYS A 220 6.38 9.52 32.16
C LYS A 220 7.74 10.15 31.85
N ASN A 221 8.21 10.09 30.60
CA ASN A 221 9.50 10.68 30.22
C ASN A 221 9.34 12.13 29.70
N LEU A 222 9.24 13.09 30.63
CA LEU A 222 9.01 14.52 30.35
C LEU A 222 10.13 15.17 29.54
N LEU A 223 11.40 14.81 29.79
CA LEU A 223 12.56 15.35 29.07
C LEU A 223 12.52 14.98 27.58
N ALA A 224 12.21 13.72 27.26
CA ALA A 224 12.10 13.26 25.89
C ALA A 224 10.97 13.97 25.12
N ILE A 225 9.84 14.25 25.79
CA ILE A 225 8.72 14.99 25.20
C ILE A 225 9.12 16.44 24.87
N VAL A 226 9.82 17.11 25.77
CA VAL A 226 10.30 18.49 25.54
C VAL A 226 11.31 18.53 24.40
N GLN A 227 12.24 17.58 24.34
CA GLN A 227 13.23 17.47 23.26
C GLN A 227 12.55 17.26 21.90
N GLU A 228 11.59 16.34 21.79
CA GLU A 228 10.82 16.14 20.55
C GLU A 228 9.99 17.37 20.19
N ALA A 229 9.38 18.03 21.17
CA ALA A 229 8.61 19.23 20.94
C ALA A 229 9.47 20.38 20.40
N LEU A 230 10.68 20.54 20.93
CA LEU A 230 11.67 21.48 20.44
C LEU A 230 12.12 21.12 19.03
N GLN A 231 12.41 19.85 18.73
CA GLN A 231 12.79 19.41 17.39
C GLN A 231 11.68 19.66 16.36
N LEU A 232 10.42 19.37 16.71
CA LEU A 232 9.26 19.65 15.85
C LEU A 232 9.07 21.15 15.61
N LYS A 233 9.27 21.98 16.64
CA LYS A 233 9.23 23.43 16.52
C LYS A 233 10.36 23.98 15.66
N LEU A 234 11.60 23.54 15.89
CA LEU A 234 12.78 24.03 15.17
C LEU A 234 12.78 23.58 13.70
N ARG A 235 12.37 22.33 13.41
CA ARG A 235 12.51 21.74 12.07
C ARG A 235 11.25 21.84 11.20
N HIS A 236 10.07 21.92 11.81
CA HIS A 236 8.81 21.96 11.09
C HIS A 236 7.95 23.18 11.42
N ASN A 237 8.44 24.09 12.27
CA ASN A 237 7.68 25.23 12.80
C ASN A 237 6.35 24.83 13.47
N ILE A 238 6.27 23.59 13.97
CA ILE A 238 5.08 23.07 14.66
C ILE A 238 5.21 23.38 16.15
N ARG A 239 4.35 24.27 16.66
CA ARG A 239 4.23 24.48 18.11
C ARG A 239 3.29 23.43 18.69
N LEU A 240 3.80 22.56 19.57
CA LEU A 240 2.97 21.76 20.46
C LEU A 240 2.31 22.71 21.47
N SER A 241 1.07 23.13 21.19
CA SER A 241 0.30 23.96 22.11
C SER A 241 -0.06 23.14 23.35
N LEU A 242 0.64 23.34 24.46
CA LEU A 242 0.32 22.74 25.76
C LEU A 242 -0.82 23.46 26.51
N GLY A 243 -1.46 24.48 25.91
CA GLY A 243 -2.47 25.31 26.57
C GLY A 243 -3.67 25.67 25.69
N THR A 244 -4.86 25.61 26.32
CA THR A 244 -6.23 26.04 25.93
C THR A 244 -6.84 25.52 24.63
N GLY A 245 -6.08 25.36 23.54
CA GLY A 245 -6.57 24.77 22.28
C GLY A 245 -6.85 23.26 22.38
N LEU A 246 -6.17 22.56 23.30
CA LEU A 246 -6.43 21.15 23.61
C LEU A 246 -7.75 21.00 24.37
N ILE A 247 -8.06 21.87 25.33
CA ILE A 247 -9.30 21.82 26.14
C ILE A 247 -10.53 22.17 25.27
N ALA A 248 -10.40 23.13 24.34
CA ALA A 248 -11.45 23.43 23.36
C ALA A 248 -11.63 22.31 22.32
N LYS A 249 -10.54 21.63 21.90
CA LYS A 249 -10.62 20.38 21.11
C LYS A 249 -11.19 19.20 21.90
N PHE A 250 -11.04 19.19 23.23
CA PHE A 250 -11.61 18.17 24.14
C PHE A 250 -13.14 18.28 24.28
N ARG A 251 -13.72 19.46 24.05
CA ARG A 251 -15.18 19.67 24.16
C ARG A 251 -15.93 19.80 22.84
N GLY A 252 -15.26 20.14 21.73
CA GLY A 252 -15.92 20.51 20.48
C GLY A 252 -15.38 19.86 19.20
N ARG A 253 -14.45 18.92 19.27
CA ARG A 253 -14.10 18.08 18.13
C ARG A 253 -14.24 16.63 18.53
N SER A 254 -15.13 15.96 17.82
CA SER A 254 -15.19 14.51 17.72
C SER A 254 -13.79 13.93 17.91
N ARG A 255 -13.65 13.04 18.90
CA ARG A 255 -12.60 12.03 18.89
C ARG A 255 -12.60 11.45 17.47
N GLN A 256 -11.71 11.91 16.60
CA GLN A 256 -11.13 10.99 15.64
C GLN A 256 -10.35 10.02 16.53
N ASN A 257 -11.07 9.03 17.05
CA ASN A 257 -10.50 7.82 17.61
C ASN A 257 -9.62 7.30 16.48
N SER A 258 -8.30 7.30 16.69
CA SER A 258 -7.39 6.49 15.89
C SER A 258 -7.73 4.99 15.96
N ASP A 259 -8.64 4.62 16.86
CA ASP A 259 -9.21 3.27 17.07
C ASP A 259 -10.61 3.10 16.44
N ALA A 260 -11.15 4.10 15.72
CA ALA A 260 -12.40 3.92 14.99
C ALA A 260 -12.12 3.08 13.72
N PRO A 261 -12.98 2.10 13.42
CA PRO A 261 -12.85 1.32 12.19
C PRO A 261 -12.94 2.25 10.97
N ALA A 262 -12.22 1.91 9.90
CA ALA A 262 -12.13 2.76 8.70
C ALA A 262 -13.49 3.00 8.03
N TYR A 263 -14.40 2.03 8.14
CA TYR A 263 -15.77 2.07 7.63
C TYR A 263 -16.71 1.34 8.59
N ALA A 264 -18.02 1.40 8.36
CA ALA A 264 -19.02 0.68 9.16
C ALA A 264 -19.10 -0.81 8.76
N PHE A 265 -19.58 -1.66 9.66
CA PHE A 265 -19.82 -3.07 9.33
C PHE A 265 -20.85 -3.16 8.17
N PRO A 266 -20.56 -3.90 7.08
CA PRO A 266 -21.45 -3.94 5.92
C PRO A 266 -22.82 -4.53 6.26
N SER A 267 -23.89 -3.78 5.97
CA SER A 267 -25.27 -4.23 6.26
C SER A 267 -25.72 -5.36 5.34
N TRP A 268 -25.29 -5.32 4.07
CA TRP A 268 -25.68 -6.27 3.03
C TRP A 268 -25.08 -7.67 3.18
N LEU A 269 -24.32 -7.97 4.24
CA LEU A 269 -23.86 -9.34 4.51
C LEU A 269 -25.04 -10.21 4.95
N ASN A 270 -25.10 -11.45 4.45
CA ASN A 270 -26.17 -12.37 4.83
C ASN A 270 -26.12 -12.64 6.36
N PRO A 271 -27.23 -12.49 7.11
CA PRO A 271 -27.24 -12.69 8.56
C PRO A 271 -26.82 -14.10 8.99
N SER A 272 -27.29 -15.13 8.28
CA SER A 272 -26.93 -16.53 8.58
C SER A 272 -25.45 -16.81 8.36
N PHE A 273 -24.86 -16.21 7.32
CA PHE A 273 -23.42 -16.25 7.04
C PHE A 273 -22.62 -15.49 8.11
N THR A 274 -23.14 -14.32 8.51
CA THR A 274 -22.54 -13.45 9.52
C THR A 274 -22.43 -14.14 10.88
N GLU A 275 -23.51 -14.78 11.33
CA GLU A 275 -23.56 -15.49 12.60
C GLU A 275 -22.70 -16.76 12.57
N ARG A 276 -22.79 -17.55 11.50
CA ARG A 276 -22.08 -18.82 11.37
C ARG A 276 -20.56 -18.68 11.39
N LEU A 277 -20.02 -17.59 10.82
CA LEU A 277 -18.58 -17.32 10.76
C LEU A 277 -18.11 -16.21 11.72
N GLN A 278 -18.99 -15.71 12.60
CA GLN A 278 -18.66 -14.66 13.59
C GLN A 278 -18.03 -13.41 12.94
N LEU A 279 -18.63 -12.94 11.85
CA LEU A 279 -18.00 -11.90 11.01
C LEU A 279 -17.87 -10.55 11.73
N ARG A 280 -18.73 -10.26 12.70
CA ARG A 280 -18.64 -9.03 13.50
C ARG A 280 -17.40 -9.04 14.38
N GLU A 281 -17.12 -10.17 15.01
CA GLU A 281 -15.95 -10.40 15.84
C GLU A 281 -14.67 -10.31 15.01
N ARG A 282 -14.65 -10.94 13.82
CA ARG A 282 -13.52 -10.85 12.87
C ARG A 282 -13.26 -9.41 12.42
N TRP A 283 -14.31 -8.69 12.06
CA TRP A 283 -14.21 -7.29 11.68
C TRP A 283 -13.67 -6.44 12.85
N GLN A 284 -14.18 -6.65 14.07
CA GLN A 284 -13.66 -6.00 15.26
C GLN A 284 -12.20 -6.35 15.52
N GLN A 285 -11.78 -7.61 15.34
CA GLN A 285 -10.41 -8.06 15.54
C GLN A 285 -9.41 -7.27 14.68
N VAL A 286 -9.71 -7.06 13.39
CA VAL A 286 -8.83 -6.31 12.48
C VAL A 286 -8.74 -4.84 12.90
N TRP A 287 -9.87 -4.20 13.21
CA TRP A 287 -9.90 -2.77 13.52
C TRP A 287 -9.45 -2.44 14.94
N SER A 288 -9.55 -3.40 15.87
CA SER A 288 -9.04 -3.31 17.24
C SER A 288 -7.61 -3.86 17.40
N TRP A 289 -6.96 -4.32 16.33
CA TRP A 289 -5.60 -4.84 16.42
C TRP A 289 -4.59 -3.73 16.73
N HIS A 290 -3.91 -3.87 17.87
CA HIS A 290 -2.77 -3.05 18.27
C HIS A 290 -1.49 -3.88 18.22
N PRO A 291 -0.40 -3.37 17.60
CA PRO A 291 0.89 -4.07 17.59
C PRO A 291 1.43 -4.27 19.01
N SER A 292 2.08 -5.42 19.23
CA SER A 292 2.62 -5.90 20.52
C SER A 292 3.45 -4.85 21.29
N PRO A 293 3.42 -4.85 22.64
CA PRO A 293 4.20 -3.93 23.49
C PRO A 293 5.73 -4.03 23.36
N LEU A 294 6.27 -5.01 22.64
CA LEU A 294 7.71 -5.16 22.38
C LEU A 294 8.27 -4.08 21.42
N ASN A 295 7.43 -3.45 20.58
CA ASN A 295 7.87 -2.53 19.51
C ASN A 295 7.52 -1.05 19.74
N GLN A 296 7.85 -0.53 20.92
CA GLN A 296 7.43 0.82 21.34
C GLN A 296 7.98 1.98 20.50
N ARG A 297 9.10 1.78 19.78
CA ARG A 297 9.73 2.84 18.98
C ARG A 297 8.97 3.11 17.68
N HIS A 298 8.62 2.05 16.94
CA HIS A 298 8.02 2.15 15.60
C HIS A 298 6.77 1.25 15.45
N PRO A 299 5.72 1.45 16.26
CA PRO A 299 4.57 0.55 16.27
C PRO A 299 3.85 0.50 14.91
N ALA A 300 3.77 1.62 14.19
CA ALA A 300 3.13 1.66 12.88
C ALA A 300 4.00 1.00 11.79
N VAL A 301 5.32 1.16 11.81
CA VAL A 301 6.22 0.46 10.86
C VAL A 301 6.07 -1.05 11.04
N HIS A 302 6.14 -1.55 12.28
CA HIS A 302 5.93 -2.97 12.56
C HIS A 302 4.55 -3.43 12.08
N ARG A 303 3.48 -2.67 12.39
CA ARG A 303 2.11 -2.97 11.95
C ARG A 303 2.06 -3.18 10.44
N TRP A 304 2.67 -2.26 9.67
CA TRP A 304 2.68 -2.31 8.22
C TRP A 304 3.58 -3.40 7.66
N MET A 305 4.77 -3.62 8.23
CA MET A 305 5.72 -4.62 7.73
C MET A 305 5.27 -6.05 7.96
N VAL A 306 4.58 -6.31 9.08
CA VAL A 306 3.95 -7.62 9.34
C VAL A 306 2.61 -7.74 8.61
N PHE A 307 2.08 -6.62 8.08
CA PHE A 307 0.82 -6.61 7.38
C PHE A 307 0.87 -7.48 6.10
N PRO A 308 -0.23 -8.16 5.73
CA PRO A 308 -0.21 -9.19 4.68
C PRO A 308 -0.01 -8.67 3.24
N ASN A 309 -0.07 -7.36 3.01
CA ASN A 309 -0.34 -6.81 1.67
C ASN A 309 0.90 -6.51 0.81
N TRP A 310 2.12 -6.83 1.26
CA TRP A 310 3.34 -6.59 0.47
C TRP A 310 3.44 -7.42 -0.81
N TYR A 311 2.71 -8.54 -0.89
CA TYR A 311 2.73 -9.45 -2.04
C TYR A 311 1.63 -9.16 -3.08
N ARG A 312 0.76 -8.16 -2.84
CA ARG A 312 -0.42 -7.94 -3.70
C ARG A 312 -0.07 -7.55 -5.13
N GLU A 313 0.91 -6.69 -5.36
CA GLU A 313 1.23 -6.25 -6.73
C GLU A 313 1.82 -7.38 -7.59
N SER A 314 2.61 -8.28 -6.99
CA SER A 314 3.21 -9.41 -7.71
C SER A 314 2.17 -10.48 -8.10
N GLU A 315 1.13 -10.71 -7.29
CA GLU A 315 0.07 -11.66 -7.63
C GLU A 315 -0.74 -11.14 -8.83
N TYR A 316 -1.17 -9.87 -8.85
CA TYR A 316 -1.96 -9.32 -9.97
C TYR A 316 -1.26 -9.36 -11.33
N LEU A 317 0.06 -9.19 -11.34
CA LEU A 317 0.85 -9.14 -12.57
C LEU A 317 1.13 -10.54 -13.13
N ASP A 318 1.23 -11.56 -12.26
CA ASP A 318 1.39 -12.96 -12.66
C ASP A 318 0.05 -13.56 -13.13
N GLU A 319 -1.08 -13.11 -12.55
CA GLU A 319 -2.44 -13.60 -12.79
C GLU A 319 -2.93 -13.51 -14.24
N THR A 320 -2.38 -12.61 -15.06
CA THR A 320 -2.78 -12.48 -16.48
C THR A 320 -1.85 -13.20 -17.46
N LYS A 321 -0.84 -13.95 -16.95
CA LYS A 321 0.22 -14.59 -17.75
C LYS A 321 0.93 -13.62 -18.71
N SER A 322 0.76 -12.31 -18.55
CA SER A 322 1.13 -11.33 -19.56
C SER A 322 2.38 -10.58 -19.15
N HIS A 323 3.50 -11.27 -19.43
CA HIS A 323 4.89 -10.80 -19.32
C HIS A 323 5.35 -10.61 -17.86
N ALA A 324 6.21 -11.51 -17.40
CA ALA A 324 6.78 -11.48 -16.06
C ALA A 324 7.61 -10.20 -15.87
N LEU A 325 6.99 -9.19 -15.27
CA LEU A 325 7.72 -8.09 -14.64
C LEU A 325 8.30 -8.61 -13.33
N GLU A 326 9.61 -8.72 -13.26
CA GLU A 326 10.33 -8.92 -12.01
C GLU A 326 10.34 -7.59 -11.25
N ASN A 327 9.45 -7.46 -10.28
CA ASN A 327 9.42 -6.28 -9.43
C ASN A 327 10.58 -6.32 -8.42
N ARG A 328 11.25 -5.18 -8.27
CA ARG A 328 12.48 -5.02 -7.48
C ARG A 328 12.39 -3.73 -6.65
N ASP A 329 11.89 -3.85 -5.43
CA ASP A 329 11.66 -2.70 -4.56
C ASP A 329 12.86 -2.39 -3.65
N PRO A 330 13.53 -1.22 -3.80
CA PRO A 330 14.67 -0.87 -2.96
C PRO A 330 14.29 -0.59 -1.50
N PHE A 331 13.07 -0.14 -1.25
CA PHE A 331 12.62 0.19 0.11
C PHE A 331 12.31 -1.04 0.96
N LEU A 332 12.06 -2.20 0.35
CA LEU A 332 11.87 -3.48 1.05
C LEU A 332 13.20 -4.16 1.43
N ASP A 333 14.34 -3.53 1.17
CA ASP A 333 15.64 -4.08 1.59
C ASP A 333 15.79 -4.08 3.12
N LEU A 334 16.18 -5.23 3.68
CA LEU A 334 16.34 -5.40 5.12
C LEU A 334 17.35 -4.41 5.73
N ARG A 335 18.42 -4.03 5.01
CA ARG A 335 19.40 -3.05 5.51
C ARG A 335 18.78 -1.68 5.70
N LEU A 336 17.87 -1.28 4.79
CA LEU A 336 17.15 -0.03 4.91
C LEU A 336 16.12 -0.11 6.03
N ILE A 337 15.35 -1.19 6.11
CA ILE A 337 14.36 -1.42 7.17
C ILE A 337 15.03 -1.37 8.55
N GLU A 338 16.16 -2.06 8.72
CA GLU A 338 16.95 -2.05 9.95
C GLU A 338 17.44 -0.65 10.31
N LEU A 339 17.94 0.14 9.34
CA LEU A 339 18.31 1.53 9.57
C LEU A 339 17.13 2.37 10.05
N ILE A 340 15.96 2.23 9.42
CA ILE A 340 14.74 2.95 9.82
C ILE A 340 14.30 2.55 11.23
N LEU A 341 14.36 1.26 11.57
CA LEU A 341 14.08 0.79 12.92
C LEU A 341 15.10 1.31 13.94
N ALA A 342 16.36 1.47 13.55
CA ALA A 342 17.44 1.94 14.41
C ALA A 342 17.34 3.43 14.78
N ILE A 343 16.76 4.27 13.92
CA ILE A 343 16.66 5.72 14.18
C ILE A 343 15.41 6.12 14.98
N SER A 344 15.41 7.33 15.54
CA SER A 344 14.22 7.90 16.19
C SER A 344 13.13 8.24 15.16
N PRO A 345 11.84 7.98 15.42
CA PRO A 345 10.73 8.41 14.56
C PRO A 345 10.76 9.91 14.27
N TYR A 346 10.96 10.71 15.32
CA TYR A 346 11.11 12.15 15.19
C TYR A 346 12.58 12.55 15.18
N PRO A 347 12.96 13.50 14.31
CA PRO A 347 12.14 14.13 13.27
C PRO A 347 12.16 13.36 11.94
N TRP A 348 12.95 12.29 11.84
CA TRP A 348 13.39 11.67 10.60
C TRP A 348 12.27 11.09 9.74
N LEU A 349 11.30 10.41 10.35
CA LEU A 349 10.20 9.72 9.67
C LEU A 349 8.93 10.58 9.60
N PHE A 350 8.97 11.79 10.16
CA PHE A 350 7.83 12.69 10.11
C PHE A 350 7.76 13.36 8.74
N ARG A 351 6.64 13.21 8.03
CA ARG A 351 6.40 13.78 6.70
C ARG A 351 7.53 13.50 5.69
N LYS A 352 8.17 12.33 5.79
CA LYS A 352 9.29 11.93 4.92
C LYS A 352 10.50 12.86 5.02
N TYR A 353 10.76 13.44 6.19
CA TYR A 353 11.83 14.42 6.36
C TYR A 353 13.20 13.88 5.92
N LEU A 354 13.56 12.66 6.33
CA LEU A 354 14.86 12.05 6.02
C LEU A 354 15.09 11.94 4.51
N ILE A 355 14.17 11.32 3.77
CA ILE A 355 14.30 11.17 2.31
C ILE A 355 14.22 12.51 1.57
N ARG A 356 13.39 13.46 2.03
CA ARG A 356 13.34 14.82 1.45
C ARG A 356 14.67 15.54 1.59
N ARG A 357 15.33 15.41 2.74
CA ARG A 357 16.67 15.97 2.97
C ARG A 357 17.73 15.23 2.16
N ALA A 358 17.63 13.91 2.06
CA ALA A 358 18.52 13.11 1.23
C ALA A 358 18.42 13.44 -0.27
N MET A 359 17.22 13.78 -0.74
CA MET A 359 16.97 14.12 -2.15
C MET A 359 17.05 15.62 -2.46
N GLN A 360 17.30 16.45 -1.45
CA GLN A 360 17.55 17.88 -1.67
C GLN A 360 18.77 18.06 -2.57
N GLU A 361 18.71 19.02 -3.49
CA GLU A 361 19.72 19.29 -4.54
C GLU A 361 19.83 18.22 -5.63
N VAL A 362 19.33 17.00 -5.40
CA VAL A 362 19.24 15.92 -6.39
C VAL A 362 17.96 16.05 -7.22
N LEU A 363 16.82 16.22 -6.54
CA LEU A 363 15.50 16.39 -7.18
C LEU A 363 15.11 17.87 -7.27
N PRO A 364 14.21 18.26 -8.20
CA PRO A 364 13.66 19.61 -8.25
C PRO A 364 12.94 20.01 -6.95
N ASP A 365 13.17 21.23 -6.47
CA ASP A 365 12.54 21.76 -5.24
C ASP A 365 11.01 21.60 -5.18
N PRO A 366 10.25 21.83 -6.27
CA PRO A 366 8.80 21.61 -6.25
C PRO A 366 8.39 20.16 -5.94
N VAL A 367 9.22 19.18 -6.30
CA VAL A 367 9.01 17.75 -6.00
C VAL A 367 9.41 17.46 -4.56
N VAL A 368 10.56 18.00 -4.12
CA VAL A 368 11.07 17.83 -2.76
C VAL A 368 10.13 18.41 -1.70
N GLN A 369 9.41 19.48 -2.04
CA GLN A 369 8.47 20.15 -1.14
C GLN A 369 7.02 19.68 -1.31
N ARG A 370 6.73 18.87 -2.35
CA ARG A 370 5.37 18.38 -2.64
C ARG A 370 4.83 17.59 -1.44
N PRO A 371 3.68 18.00 -0.85
CA PRO A 371 2.99 17.19 0.14
C PRO A 371 2.65 15.80 -0.42
N LYS A 372 2.52 14.77 0.42
CA LYS A 372 2.00 13.48 -0.04
C LYS A 372 0.57 13.72 -0.55
N THR A 373 0.38 13.58 -1.85
CA THR A 373 -0.93 13.60 -2.50
C THR A 373 -1.30 12.14 -2.73
N PRO A 374 -2.24 11.55 -1.97
CA PRO A 374 -2.82 10.29 -2.39
C PRO A 374 -3.52 10.51 -3.74
N LEU A 375 -3.70 9.45 -4.53
CA LEU A 375 -4.62 9.46 -5.69
C LEU A 375 -6.08 9.76 -5.28
N GLY A 376 -6.33 9.96 -3.97
CA GLY A 376 -7.50 10.63 -3.44
C GLY A 376 -8.79 9.94 -3.85
N ASN A 377 -9.74 10.74 -4.32
CA ASN A 377 -11.07 10.32 -4.74
C ASN A 377 -11.09 9.77 -6.19
N LEU A 378 -10.00 9.20 -6.70
CA LEU A 378 -9.98 8.63 -8.06
C LEU A 378 -11.16 7.67 -8.29
N GLN A 379 -11.51 6.85 -7.32
CA GLN A 379 -12.68 5.96 -7.43
C GLN A 379 -13.99 6.71 -7.52
N ASP A 380 -14.16 7.78 -6.76
CA ASP A 380 -15.31 8.66 -6.86
C ASP A 380 -15.38 9.26 -8.28
N SER A 381 -14.24 9.72 -8.81
CA SER A 381 -14.12 10.21 -10.18
C SER A 381 -14.49 9.14 -11.23
N LEU A 382 -14.05 7.89 -11.02
CA LEU A 382 -14.33 6.77 -11.92
C LEU A 382 -15.81 6.35 -11.86
N VAL A 383 -16.39 6.25 -10.67
CA VAL A 383 -17.79 5.86 -10.45
C VAL A 383 -18.75 6.94 -10.93
N ARG A 384 -18.39 8.23 -10.81
CA ARG A 384 -19.24 9.35 -11.25
C ARG A 384 -19.17 9.63 -12.76
N ARG A 385 -18.40 8.84 -13.51
CA ARG A 385 -18.32 8.97 -14.97
C ARG A 385 -19.67 8.60 -15.61
N ALA A 386 -20.02 9.25 -16.72
CA ALA A 386 -21.19 8.82 -17.49
C ALA A 386 -21.05 7.36 -17.94
N GLY A 387 -22.16 6.60 -17.89
CA GLY A 387 -22.20 5.20 -18.32
C GLY A 387 -21.83 4.18 -17.23
N THR A 388 -21.72 4.59 -15.96
CA THR A 388 -21.47 3.70 -14.81
C THR A 388 -22.75 3.20 -14.12
N ASP A 389 -23.94 3.57 -14.59
CA ASP A 389 -25.24 3.12 -14.07
C ASP A 389 -25.37 1.59 -13.93
N TRP A 390 -24.61 0.84 -14.72
CA TRP A 390 -24.58 -0.61 -14.67
C TRP A 390 -24.00 -1.16 -13.36
N LEU A 391 -23.19 -0.39 -12.64
CA LEU A 391 -22.64 -0.78 -11.33
C LEU A 391 -23.73 -1.05 -10.30
N ASP A 392 -24.88 -0.38 -10.45
CA ASP A 392 -26.08 -0.57 -9.63
C ASP A 392 -27.11 -1.50 -10.31
N ARG A 393 -26.83 -2.01 -11.51
CA ARG A 393 -27.75 -2.81 -12.34
C ARG A 393 -27.06 -4.05 -12.89
N TRP A 394 -26.78 -5.01 -12.02
CA TRP A 394 -26.21 -6.30 -12.36
C TRP A 394 -27.05 -7.45 -11.79
N LYS A 395 -26.91 -8.64 -12.37
CA LYS A 395 -27.64 -9.84 -11.95
C LYS A 395 -26.73 -10.72 -11.09
N PRO A 396 -27.09 -11.00 -9.83
CA PRO A 396 -26.31 -11.89 -8.98
C PRO A 396 -26.42 -13.33 -9.45
N VAL A 397 -25.31 -14.06 -9.41
CA VAL A 397 -25.31 -15.53 -9.55
C VAL A 397 -25.97 -16.18 -8.33
N PRO A 398 -26.64 -17.34 -8.46
CA PRO A 398 -27.38 -17.97 -7.36
C PRO A 398 -26.55 -18.19 -6.08
N GLU A 399 -25.30 -18.58 -6.24
CA GLU A 399 -24.33 -18.86 -5.18
C GLU A 399 -24.07 -17.64 -4.29
N LEU A 400 -24.19 -16.44 -4.85
CA LEU A 400 -23.91 -15.19 -4.14
C LEU A 400 -24.89 -14.95 -2.98
N SER A 401 -26.11 -15.47 -3.06
CA SER A 401 -27.12 -15.36 -2.00
C SER A 401 -26.71 -16.01 -0.67
N ALA A 402 -25.74 -16.95 -0.71
CA ALA A 402 -25.17 -17.54 0.49
C ALA A 402 -24.37 -16.52 1.32
N TYR A 403 -23.85 -15.47 0.68
CA TYR A 403 -22.91 -14.52 1.30
C TYR A 403 -23.53 -13.14 1.55
N ILE A 404 -24.45 -12.69 0.69
CA ILE A 404 -24.98 -11.32 0.73
C ILE A 404 -26.51 -11.26 0.57
N VAL A 405 -27.08 -10.10 0.91
CA VAL A 405 -28.46 -9.71 0.67
C VAL A 405 -28.49 -8.62 -0.41
N SER A 406 -28.77 -8.98 -1.66
CA SER A 406 -28.55 -8.09 -2.82
C SER A 406 -29.32 -6.77 -2.77
N HIS A 407 -30.52 -6.74 -2.18
CA HIS A 407 -31.34 -5.52 -2.10
C HIS A 407 -30.91 -4.56 -0.98
N GLU A 408 -30.02 -4.97 -0.10
CA GLU A 408 -29.43 -4.13 0.95
C GLU A 408 -28.11 -3.47 0.51
N ILE A 409 -27.62 -3.79 -0.69
CA ILE A 409 -26.41 -3.16 -1.25
C ILE A 409 -26.75 -1.69 -1.56
N PRO A 410 -25.97 -0.74 -1.01
CA PRO A 410 -26.23 0.67 -1.26
C PRO A 410 -25.89 1.03 -2.71
N LYS A 411 -26.62 1.98 -3.30
CA LYS A 411 -26.42 2.42 -4.69
C LYS A 411 -25.11 3.17 -4.86
N ILE A 412 -24.11 2.52 -5.40
CA ILE A 412 -22.71 2.98 -5.48
C ILE A 412 -22.60 4.26 -6.28
N THR A 413 -23.44 4.46 -7.31
CA THR A 413 -23.42 5.68 -8.14
C THR A 413 -24.13 6.88 -7.47
N SER A 414 -24.71 6.69 -6.28
CA SER A 414 -25.36 7.77 -5.53
C SER A 414 -24.37 8.84 -5.07
N ALA A 415 -24.79 10.11 -5.12
CA ALA A 415 -24.02 11.23 -4.60
C ALA A 415 -23.87 11.24 -3.07
N GLU A 416 -24.72 10.51 -2.36
CA GLU A 416 -24.74 10.45 -0.89
C GLU A 416 -23.73 9.46 -0.31
N ILE A 417 -23.18 8.58 -1.15
CA ILE A 417 -22.18 7.60 -0.72
C ILE A 417 -20.79 8.24 -0.74
N GLY A 418 -20.11 8.19 0.41
CA GLY A 418 -18.70 8.58 0.52
C GLY A 418 -17.75 7.50 -0.01
N SER A 419 -16.47 7.84 -0.15
CA SER A 419 -15.43 6.94 -0.71
C SER A 419 -15.44 5.54 -0.09
N GLU A 420 -15.47 5.44 1.24
CA GLU A 420 -15.48 4.16 1.96
C GLU A 420 -16.70 3.28 1.64
N GLY A 421 -17.85 3.93 1.38
CA GLY A 421 -19.06 3.25 0.96
C GLY A 421 -18.97 2.73 -0.48
N ILE A 422 -18.22 3.41 -1.35
CA ILE A 422 -17.91 2.92 -2.70
C ILE A 422 -17.07 1.64 -2.61
N TYR A 423 -16.01 1.63 -1.79
CA TYR A 423 -15.16 0.44 -1.61
C TYR A 423 -15.97 -0.76 -1.14
N THR A 424 -16.66 -0.61 -0.02
CA THR A 424 -17.45 -1.68 0.57
C THR A 424 -18.60 -2.11 -0.35
N GLY A 425 -19.29 -1.17 -1.01
CA GLY A 425 -20.39 -1.44 -1.91
C GLY A 425 -20.01 -2.20 -3.18
N LEU A 426 -18.77 -2.03 -3.68
CA LEU A 426 -18.30 -2.71 -4.91
C LEU A 426 -17.93 -4.19 -4.69
N ARG A 427 -17.60 -4.61 -3.46
CA ARG A 427 -17.15 -5.98 -3.17
C ARG A 427 -18.15 -7.07 -3.58
N PRO A 428 -19.47 -6.94 -3.33
CA PRO A 428 -20.48 -7.83 -3.89
C PRO A 428 -20.40 -8.01 -5.41
N LEU A 429 -20.25 -6.91 -6.16
CA LEU A 429 -20.15 -6.94 -7.61
C LEU A 429 -18.85 -7.62 -8.05
N LEU A 430 -17.73 -7.30 -7.40
CA LEU A 430 -16.43 -7.91 -7.68
C LEU A 430 -16.45 -9.44 -7.44
N LEU A 431 -17.04 -9.88 -6.32
CA LEU A 431 -17.24 -11.31 -6.05
C LEU A 431 -18.12 -11.95 -7.11
N ASN A 432 -19.21 -11.29 -7.51
CA ASN A 432 -20.09 -11.79 -8.56
C ASN A 432 -19.35 -11.97 -9.90
N LEU A 433 -18.56 -10.97 -10.33
CA LEU A 433 -17.77 -11.04 -11.56
C LEU A 433 -16.77 -12.20 -11.52
N TRP A 434 -16.13 -12.43 -10.37
CA TRP A 434 -15.24 -13.56 -10.18
C TRP A 434 -15.97 -14.91 -10.22
N LEU A 435 -17.12 -15.05 -9.55
CA LEU A 435 -17.92 -16.28 -9.58
C LEU A 435 -18.43 -16.62 -10.99
N VAL A 436 -18.87 -15.61 -11.76
CA VAL A 436 -19.26 -15.79 -13.17
C VAL A 436 -18.08 -16.34 -13.98
N HIS A 437 -16.89 -15.79 -13.79
CA HIS A 437 -15.69 -16.26 -14.47
C HIS A 437 -15.29 -17.69 -14.08
N LEU A 438 -15.36 -17.98 -12.78
CA LEU A 438 -15.07 -19.31 -12.24
C LEU A 438 -16.02 -20.35 -12.85
N ASN A 439 -17.33 -20.07 -12.87
CA ASN A 439 -18.34 -20.96 -13.45
C ASN A 439 -18.13 -21.18 -14.96
N ASN A 440 -17.72 -20.14 -15.70
CA ASN A 440 -17.43 -20.25 -17.13
C ASN A 440 -16.13 -20.99 -17.46
N THR A 441 -15.18 -21.08 -16.53
CA THR A 441 -13.89 -21.76 -16.72
C THR A 441 -13.98 -23.25 -16.39
N ILE A 442 -14.92 -23.62 -15.50
CA ILE A 442 -15.16 -25.00 -15.04
C ILE A 442 -16.17 -25.74 -15.94
N SER A 443 -17.08 -25.00 -16.59
CA SER A 443 -18.04 -25.53 -17.58
C SER A 443 -17.35 -25.81 -18.91
#